data_AF-A0A8T5FNN3-F1
#
_entry.id   AF-A0A8T5FNN3-F1
#
_cell.length_a   1.000
_cell.length_b   1.000
_cell.length_c   1.000
_cell.angle_alpha   90.00
_cell.angle_beta   90.00
_cell.angle_gamma   90.00
#
_symmetry.space_group_name_H-M   'P 1'
#
loop_
_entity.id
_entity.type
_entity.pdbx_description
1 polymer ?
#
loop_
_entity_poly.entity_id
_entity_poly.type
_entity_poly.pdbx_seq_one_letter_code
_entity_poly.pdbx_strand_id
1 'polypeptide(L)' 'MNSKDKINEILHSDAINYLETSERLILKNVLEKEIISELDIMNLDKILQKYKKFIKN' A
#
# COMPACT_ATOMS: atom_id res chain seq x y z
N MET A 1 -12.38 -0.33 -5.67
CA MET A 1 -11.16 -1.14 -5.45
C MET A 1 -10.94 -1.25 -3.96
N ASN A 2 -10.79 -2.47 -3.43
CA ASN A 2 -10.58 -2.69 -2.00
C ASN A 2 -9.15 -2.23 -1.61
N SER A 3 -8.94 -1.80 -0.37
CA SER A 3 -7.60 -1.48 0.16
C SER A 3 -6.62 -2.65 -0.05
N LYS A 4 -7.07 -3.89 0.06
CA LYS A 4 -6.22 -5.06 -0.20
C LYS A 4 -5.80 -5.18 -1.67
N ASP A 5 -6.69 -4.84 -2.61
CA ASP A 5 -6.35 -4.81 -4.04
C ASP A 5 -5.29 -3.76 -4.34
N LYS A 6 -5.43 -2.57 -3.75
CA LYS A 6 -4.44 -1.47 -3.86
C LYS A 6 -3.06 -1.88 -3.33
N ILE A 7 -3.04 -2.62 -2.21
CA ILE A 7 -1.79 -3.15 -1.66
C ILE A 7 -1.19 -4.18 -2.61
N ASN A 8 -2.00 -5.08 -3.17
CA ASN A 8 -1.54 -6.07 -4.12
C ASN A 8 -0.93 -5.41 -5.37
N GLU A 9 -1.51 -4.33 -5.89
CA GLU A 9 -0.92 -3.56 -7.00
C GLU A 9 0.48 -3.03 -6.66
N ILE A 10 0.66 -2.47 -5.45
CA ILE A 10 1.99 -2.02 -5.00
C ILE A 10 2.97 -3.20 -4.96
N LEU A 11 2.56 -4.29 -4.31
CA LEU A 11 3.44 -5.45 -4.06
C LEU A 11 3.83 -6.20 -5.33
N HIS A 12 3.03 -6.12 -6.39
CA HIS A 12 3.31 -6.75 -7.69
C HIS A 12 3.86 -5.77 -8.74
N SER A 13 4.20 -4.55 -8.33
CA SER A 13 4.83 -3.54 -9.20
C SER A 13 6.29 -3.31 -8.85
N ASP A 14 6.99 -2.54 -9.68
CA ASP A 14 8.37 -2.10 -9.40
C ASP A 14 8.48 -1.31 -8.09
N ALA A 15 7.36 -0.78 -7.56
CA ALA A 15 7.32 -0.04 -6.31
C ALA A 15 7.89 -0.85 -5.13
N ILE A 16 7.73 -2.19 -5.14
CA ILE A 16 8.19 -3.07 -4.06
C ILE A 16 9.69 -2.93 -3.78
N ASN A 17 10.49 -2.51 -4.76
CA ASN A 17 11.94 -2.32 -4.61
C ASN A 17 12.30 -1.01 -3.91
N TYR A 18 11.35 -0.08 -3.81
CA TYR A 18 11.57 1.27 -3.30
C TYR A 18 10.78 1.60 -2.03
N LEU A 19 9.95 0.67 -1.54
CA LEU A 19 9.21 0.83 -0.29
C LEU A 19 10.16 0.92 0.90
N GLU A 20 9.95 1.94 1.73
CA GLU A 20 10.61 2.07 3.03
C GLU A 20 10.09 1.00 4.01
N THR A 21 10.90 0.64 5.01
CA THR A 21 10.54 -0.37 6.01
C THR A 21 9.23 -0.02 6.74
N SER A 22 9.02 1.26 7.06
CA SER A 22 7.79 1.77 7.68
C SER A 22 6.57 1.55 6.80
N GLU A 23 6.70 1.79 5.49
CA GLU A 23 5.61 1.63 4.53
C GLU A 23 5.28 0.15 4.34
N ARG A 24 6.28 -0.73 4.26
CA ARG A 24 6.07 -2.19 4.24
C ARG A 24 5.30 -2.67 5.47
N LEU A 25 5.63 -2.14 6.65
CA LEU A 25 4.92 -2.47 7.88
C LEU A 25 3.47 -2.01 7.84
N ILE A 26 3.20 -0.81 7.32
CA ILE A 26 1.83 -0.30 7.12
C ILE A 26 1.06 -1.24 6.18
N LEU A 27 1.61 -1.59 5.02
CA LEU A 27 0.94 -2.49 4.07
C LEU A 27 0.63 -3.85 4.70
N LYS A 28 1.59 -4.43 5.43
CA LYS A 28 1.40 -5.69 6.16
C LYS A 28 0.29 -5.59 7.20
N ASN A 29 0.29 -4.53 8.02
CA ASN A 29 -0.73 -4.30 9.03
C ASN A 29 -2.13 -4.19 8.42
N VAL A 30 -2.26 -3.51 7.28
CA VAL A 30 -3.57 -3.39 6.60
C VAL A 30 -4.03 -4.71 5.99
N LEU A 31 -3.12 -5.58 5.53
CA LEU A 31 -3.49 -6.91 5.03
C LEU A 31 -4.02 -7.84 6.13
N GLU A 32 -3.43 -7.76 7.32
CA GLU A 32 -3.73 -8.61 8.49
C GLU A 32 -4.96 -8.14 9.27
N LYS A 33 -5.34 -6.86 9.17
CA LYS A 33 -6.52 -6.30 9.85
C LYS A 33 -7.83 -6.80 9.25
N GLU A 34 -8.78 -7.14 10.13
CA GLU A 34 -10.18 -7.40 9.77
C GLU A 34 -10.94 -6.09 9.50
N ILE A 35 -10.68 -5.06 10.32
CA ILE A 35 -11.27 -3.72 10.18
C ILE A 35 -10.16 -2.71 9.89
N ILE A 36 -10.28 -2.04 8.76
CA ILE A 36 -9.34 -1.01 8.30
C ILE A 36 -9.80 0.34 8.86
N SER A 37 -8.93 1.04 9.58
CA SER A 37 -9.24 2.37 10.11
C SER A 37 -9.09 3.46 9.04
N GLU A 38 -9.68 4.63 9.29
CA GLU A 38 -9.49 5.79 8.40
C GLU A 38 -8.02 6.19 8.26
N LEU A 39 -7.24 6.11 9.35
CA LEU A 39 -5.81 6.37 9.32
C LEU A 39 -5.06 5.38 8.41
N ASP A 40 -5.44 4.10 8.43
CA ASP A 40 -4.86 3.09 7.54
C ASP A 40 -5.14 3.44 6.07
N ILE A 41 -6.35 3.90 5.76
CA ILE A 41 -6.74 4.34 4.41
C ILE A 41 -5.91 5.55 3.99
N MET A 42 -5.79 6.56 4.86
CA MET A 42 -4.99 7.75 4.57
C MET A 42 -3.52 7.42 4.33
N ASN A 43 -2.95 6.52 5.13
CA ASN A 43 -1.56 6.08 4.96
C ASN A 43 -1.38 5.30 3.66
N LEU A 44 -2.31 4.39 3.34
CA LEU A 44 -2.28 3.64 2.09
C LEU A 44 -2.36 4.56 0.87
N ASP A 45 -3.25 5.56 0.88
CA ASP A 45 -3.37 6.51 -0.23
C ASP A 45 -2.11 7.36 -0.39
N LYS A 46 -1.44 7.78 0.70
CA LYS A 46 -0.14 8.46 0.62
C LYS A 46 0.93 7.59 -0.02
N ILE A 47 1.02 6.31 0.35
CA ILE A 47 1.96 5.35 -0.23
C ILE A 47 1.68 5.18 -1.72
N LEU A 48 0.42 4.99 -2.12
CA LEU A 48 0.03 4.86 -3.53
C LEU A 48 0.43 6.09 -4.34
N GLN A 49 0.18 7.30 -3.83
CA GLN A 49 0.58 8.52 -4.54
C GLN A 49 2.09 8.65 -4.68
N LYS A 50 2.86 8.32 -3.63
CA LYS A 50 4.33 8.33 -3.66
C LYS A 50 4.89 7.41 -4.72
N TYR A 51 4.31 6.22 -4.88
CA TYR A 51 4.80 5.19 -5.79
C TYR A 51 4.03 5.07 -7.11
N LYS A 52 3.09 5.98 -7.39
CA LYS A 52 2.21 5.94 -8.57
C LYS A 52 2.96 5.76 -9.90
N LYS A 53 4.17 6.31 -10.04
CA LYS A 53 4.99 6.18 -11.26
C LYS A 53 5.55 4.78 -11.51
N PHE A 54 5.58 3.93 -10.48
CA PHE A 54 6.08 2.56 -10.52
C PHE A 54 4.96 1.54 -10.63
N ILE A 55 3.74 1.92 -10.23
CA ILE A 55 2.53 1.11 -10.38
C ILE A 55 2.02 1.36 -11.81
N LYS A 56 2.52 0.59 -12.77
CA LYS A 56 2.01 0.60 -14.14
C LYS A 56 0.86 -0.40 -14.23
N ASN A 57 -0.30 0.07 -14.71
CA ASN A 57 -1.47 -0.76 -15.05
C ASN A 57 -1.07 -1.97 -15.90
#